data_AF-A0A847A1V7-F1
#
_entry.id   AF-A0A847A1V7-F1
#
_cell.length_a   1.000
_cell.length_b   1.000
_cell.length_c   1.000
_cell.angle_alpha   90.00
_cell.angle_beta   90.00
_cell.angle_gamma   90.00
#
_symmetry.space_group_name_H-M   'P 1'
#
loop_
_entity.id
_entity.type
_entity.pdbx_description
1 polymer ?
#
loop_
_entity_poly.entity_id
_entity_poly.type
_entity_poly.pdbx_seq_one_letter_code
_entity_poly.pdbx_strand_id
1 'polypeptide(L)'
;MSPQPKRARTGLLITLIAAVAVAAIIVWIVVANLRSTDAAASEVPQSALPDSTSMGVVELQVADLDQMRGYYETALGLRVLNESADAVELGLDQPLITLQVGEGTAPASTPSEAGLYHSAILYPDEAALARVLLRIATVAPNSFQGSADHKVSLAFYFVDPEGNGLELYTDRPSDEWNWVNGEVEMGAYALDPNQFITEHLGSDLSTELGLKLDPDATADMGHVHMKVGDLAIAE
;
A
#
# COMPACT_ATOMS: atom_id res chain seq x y z
N MET A 1 34.24 -45.11 -79.26
CA MET A 1 35.04 -45.34 -78.05
C MET A 1 35.39 -43.98 -77.47
N SER A 2 34.77 -43.64 -76.32
CA SER A 2 35.20 -42.68 -75.27
C SER A 2 33.96 -42.17 -74.50
N PRO A 3 33.83 -42.43 -73.18
CA PRO A 3 32.71 -41.95 -72.38
C PRO A 3 32.98 -40.53 -71.85
N GLN A 4 31.97 -39.67 -71.87
CA GLN A 4 31.96 -38.38 -71.16
C GLN A 4 31.57 -38.59 -69.68
N PRO A 5 32.23 -37.92 -68.71
CA PRO A 5 31.98 -38.15 -67.29
C PRO A 5 30.69 -37.44 -66.83
N LYS A 6 29.79 -38.17 -66.16
CA LYS A 6 28.70 -37.57 -65.38
C LYS A 6 29.31 -36.90 -64.14
N ARG A 7 29.40 -35.57 -64.12
CA ARG A 7 29.70 -34.80 -62.90
C ARG A 7 28.44 -34.12 -62.34
N ALA A 8 28.35 -34.21 -61.01
CA ALA A 8 27.67 -33.30 -60.08
C ALA A 8 26.12 -33.24 -60.12
N ARG A 9 25.46 -34.24 -59.52
CA ARG A 9 24.12 -34.04 -58.89
C ARG A 9 24.15 -34.05 -57.36
N THR A 10 25.25 -34.49 -56.76
CA THR A 10 25.41 -34.61 -55.31
C THR A 10 25.64 -33.26 -54.62
N GLY A 11 26.28 -32.29 -55.29
CA GLY A 11 26.58 -30.98 -54.71
C GLY A 11 25.34 -30.13 -54.43
N LEU A 12 24.37 -30.08 -55.36
CA LEU A 12 23.18 -29.24 -55.24
C LEU A 12 22.24 -29.71 -54.11
N LEU A 13 22.13 -31.02 -53.90
CA LEU A 13 21.28 -31.60 -52.86
C LEU A 13 21.87 -31.35 -51.46
N ILE A 14 23.20 -31.41 -51.31
CA ILE A 14 23.89 -31.10 -50.05
C ILE A 14 23.75 -29.62 -49.69
N THR A 15 23.87 -28.71 -50.66
CA THR A 15 23.69 -27.28 -50.42
C THR A 15 22.26 -26.91 -50.02
N LEU A 16 21.25 -27.57 -50.61
CA LEU A 16 19.85 -27.33 -50.27
C LEU A 16 19.51 -27.84 -48.85
N ILE A 17 20.02 -29.02 -48.46
CA ILE A 17 19.86 -29.56 -47.10
C ILE A 17 20.56 -28.66 -46.07
N ALA A 18 21.75 -28.16 -46.38
CA ALA A 18 22.47 -27.24 -45.51
C ALA A 18 21.72 -25.90 -45.33
N ALA A 19 21.14 -25.35 -46.40
CA ALA A 19 20.36 -24.11 -46.34
C ALA A 19 19.07 -24.26 -45.50
N VAL A 20 18.37 -25.39 -45.62
CA VAL A 20 17.17 -25.69 -44.82
C VAL A 20 17.54 -25.89 -43.35
N ALA A 21 18.66 -26.56 -43.06
CA ALA A 21 19.15 -26.73 -41.69
C ALA A 21 19.52 -25.39 -41.03
N VAL A 22 20.22 -24.50 -41.75
CA VAL A 22 20.56 -23.15 -41.24
C VAL A 22 19.31 -22.31 -41.00
N ALA A 23 18.33 -22.34 -41.91
CA ALA A 23 17.07 -21.63 -41.72
C ALA A 23 16.29 -22.17 -40.51
N ALA A 24 16.24 -23.48 -40.31
CA ALA A 24 15.61 -24.10 -39.14
C ALA A 24 16.32 -23.73 -37.83
N ILE A 25 17.65 -23.67 -37.84
CA ILE A 25 18.45 -23.22 -36.69
C ILE A 25 18.18 -21.74 -36.39
N ILE A 26 18.13 -20.88 -37.39
CA ILE A 26 17.82 -19.45 -37.20
C ILE A 26 16.40 -19.28 -36.65
N VAL A 27 15.41 -19.98 -37.22
CA VAL A 27 14.03 -19.95 -36.72
C VAL A 27 13.97 -20.47 -35.29
N TRP A 28 14.69 -21.55 -34.97
CA TRP A 28 14.76 -22.08 -33.61
C TRP A 28 15.43 -21.09 -32.64
N ILE A 29 16.51 -20.42 -33.04
CA ILE A 29 17.17 -19.37 -32.23
C ILE A 29 16.23 -18.18 -32.02
N VAL A 30 15.52 -17.74 -33.06
CA VAL A 30 14.55 -16.63 -32.95
C VAL A 30 13.39 -17.02 -32.04
N VAL A 31 12.83 -18.22 -32.18
CA VAL A 31 11.75 -18.72 -31.32
C VAL A 31 12.23 -18.95 -29.88
N ALA A 32 13.45 -19.44 -29.68
CA ALA A 32 14.05 -19.61 -28.36
C ALA A 32 14.29 -18.26 -27.69
N ASN A 33 14.79 -17.25 -28.44
CA ASN A 33 14.97 -15.90 -27.93
C ASN A 33 13.64 -15.22 -27.59
N LEU A 34 12.60 -15.39 -28.43
CA LEU A 34 11.25 -14.87 -28.15
C LEU A 34 10.64 -15.54 -26.90
N ARG A 35 10.87 -16.84 -26.69
CA ARG A 35 10.45 -17.54 -25.46
C ARG A 35 11.27 -17.14 -24.23
N SER A 36 12.53 -16.74 -24.41
CA SER A 36 13.37 -16.25 -23.30
C SER A 36 13.04 -14.83 -22.89
N THR A 37 12.50 -13.99 -23.79
CA THR A 37 12.03 -12.65 -23.45
C THR A 37 10.71 -12.65 -22.68
N ASP A 38 9.91 -13.71 -22.80
CA ASP A 38 8.67 -13.89 -22.01
C ASP A 38 8.93 -14.47 -20.60
N ALA A 39 10.17 -14.88 -20.29
CA ALA A 39 10.52 -15.63 -19.09
C ALA A 39 11.29 -14.83 -18.02
N ALA A 40 11.38 -13.51 -18.16
CA ALA A 40 11.64 -12.63 -17.01
C ALA A 40 10.29 -12.20 -16.42
N ALA A 41 9.46 -13.18 -16.05
CA ALA A 41 8.41 -12.90 -15.08
C ALA A 41 9.15 -12.41 -13.84
N SER A 42 8.92 -11.15 -13.46
CA SER A 42 9.43 -10.60 -12.22
C SER A 42 9.02 -11.54 -11.11
N GLU A 43 9.97 -12.27 -10.53
CA GLU A 43 9.67 -13.23 -9.47
C GLU A 43 9.20 -12.43 -8.27
N VAL A 44 7.89 -12.48 -7.98
CA VAL A 44 7.35 -11.98 -6.72
C VAL A 44 8.05 -12.74 -5.59
N PRO A 45 8.79 -12.07 -4.69
CA PRO A 45 9.46 -12.73 -3.60
C PRO A 45 8.45 -13.49 -2.74
N GLN A 46 8.73 -14.75 -2.44
CA GLN A 46 7.90 -15.50 -1.51
C GLN A 46 8.13 -14.96 -0.09
N SER A 47 7.05 -14.53 0.58
CA SER A 47 7.12 -14.08 1.97
C SER A 47 7.67 -15.20 2.86
N ALA A 48 8.57 -14.83 3.78
CA ALA A 48 9.06 -15.72 4.83
C ALA A 48 8.06 -15.85 6.00
N LEU A 49 7.05 -14.97 6.05
CA LEU A 49 6.01 -14.94 7.06
C LEU A 49 4.72 -15.56 6.51
N PRO A 50 3.90 -16.22 7.36
CA PRO A 50 2.56 -16.68 6.95
C PRO A 50 1.70 -15.53 6.43
N ASP A 51 0.85 -15.80 5.42
CA ASP A 51 -0.08 -14.81 4.85
C ASP A 51 -1.06 -14.23 5.88
N SER A 52 -1.32 -14.96 6.98
CA SER A 52 -2.18 -14.50 8.08
C SER A 52 -1.46 -13.57 9.07
N THR A 53 -0.25 -13.12 8.77
CA THR A 53 0.51 -12.24 9.67
C THR A 53 0.00 -10.82 9.51
N SER A 54 -0.48 -10.22 10.60
CA SER A 54 -1.02 -8.86 10.62
C SER A 54 -0.43 -8.07 11.78
N MET A 55 -0.56 -6.74 11.71
CA MET A 55 -0.24 -5.88 12.85
C MET A 55 -1.30 -6.02 13.94
N GLY A 56 -0.84 -5.93 15.18
CA GLY A 56 -1.73 -5.79 16.33
C GLY A 56 -2.14 -4.34 16.58
N VAL A 57 -2.84 -4.14 17.70
CA VAL A 57 -3.26 -2.83 18.19
C VAL A 57 -2.05 -1.92 18.42
N VAL A 58 -2.14 -0.67 18.00
CA VAL A 58 -1.16 0.36 18.37
C VAL A 58 -1.56 1.00 19.69
N GLU A 59 -0.64 1.04 20.65
CA GLU A 59 -0.86 1.69 21.94
C GLU A 59 -0.12 3.04 21.98
N LEU A 60 -0.88 4.11 22.19
CA LEU A 60 -0.37 5.48 22.32
C LEU A 60 -0.49 5.95 23.76
N GLN A 61 0.61 6.46 24.30
CA GLN A 61 0.57 7.27 25.52
C GLN A 61 0.10 8.67 25.17
N VAL A 62 -0.95 9.13 25.84
CA VAL A 62 -1.61 10.42 25.54
C VAL A 62 -1.70 11.32 26.77
N ALA A 63 -1.51 12.62 26.57
CA ALA A 63 -1.58 13.63 27.61
C ALA A 63 -3.03 13.98 27.99
N ASP A 64 -3.95 13.98 27.03
CA ASP A 64 -5.37 14.26 27.21
C ASP A 64 -6.23 13.16 26.56
N LEU A 65 -6.63 12.17 27.37
CA LEU A 65 -7.41 11.02 26.92
C LEU A 65 -8.73 11.42 26.27
N ASP A 66 -9.42 12.42 26.83
CA ASP A 66 -10.74 12.83 26.36
C ASP A 66 -10.64 13.56 25.01
N GLN A 67 -9.63 14.42 24.85
CA GLN A 67 -9.37 15.08 23.57
C GLN A 67 -9.02 14.06 22.47
N MET A 68 -8.14 13.12 22.78
CA MET A 68 -7.71 12.10 21.83
C MET A 68 -8.85 11.14 21.49
N ARG A 69 -9.58 10.64 22.50
CA ARG A 69 -10.79 9.84 22.33
C ARG A 69 -11.79 10.56 21.43
N GLY A 70 -12.08 11.82 21.71
CA GLY A 70 -13.01 12.63 20.93
C GLY A 70 -12.60 12.73 19.47
N TYR A 71 -11.31 12.91 19.17
CA TYR A 71 -10.81 12.93 17.80
C TYR A 71 -11.04 11.59 17.08
N TYR A 72 -10.63 10.47 17.66
CA TYR A 72 -10.79 9.16 17.02
C TYR A 72 -12.27 8.75 16.87
N GLU A 73 -13.13 9.05 17.85
CA GLU A 73 -14.57 8.77 17.75
C GLU A 73 -15.27 9.65 16.70
N THR A 74 -14.93 10.95 16.63
CA THR A 74 -15.67 11.89 15.77
C THR A 74 -15.09 12.03 14.37
N ALA A 75 -13.77 12.05 14.23
CA ALA A 75 -13.09 12.23 12.95
C ALA A 75 -13.01 10.91 12.18
N LEU A 76 -12.51 9.86 12.82
CA LEU A 76 -12.36 8.55 12.18
C LEU A 76 -13.65 7.72 12.27
N GLY A 77 -14.48 7.97 13.29
CA GLY A 77 -15.66 7.16 13.54
C GLY A 77 -15.37 5.85 14.25
N LEU A 78 -14.24 5.77 14.95
CA LEU A 78 -13.95 4.63 15.80
C LEU A 78 -14.95 4.57 16.96
N ARG A 79 -15.13 3.37 17.52
CA ARG A 79 -16.00 3.11 18.65
C ARG A 79 -15.16 2.64 19.83
N VAL A 80 -15.58 3.00 21.03
CA VAL A 80 -15.01 2.40 22.25
C VAL A 80 -15.40 0.94 22.31
N LEU A 81 -14.40 0.06 22.32
CA LEU A 81 -14.54 -1.38 22.45
C LEU A 81 -14.31 -1.82 23.91
N ASN A 82 -13.40 -1.14 24.59
CA ASN A 82 -13.11 -1.35 26.00
C ASN A 82 -12.63 -0.04 26.65
N GLU A 83 -12.92 0.18 27.92
CA GLU A 83 -12.46 1.36 28.66
C GLU A 83 -12.17 1.05 30.14
N SER A 84 -11.11 1.68 30.65
CA SER A 84 -10.74 1.71 32.06
C SER A 84 -10.66 3.17 32.54
N ALA A 85 -10.18 3.39 33.77
CA ALA A 85 -9.99 4.74 34.30
C ALA A 85 -8.84 5.51 33.60
N ASP A 86 -7.90 4.79 33.00
CA ASP A 86 -6.64 5.29 32.47
C ASP A 86 -6.40 4.93 31.00
N ALA A 87 -7.27 4.13 30.37
CA ALA A 87 -7.13 3.73 28.98
C ALA A 87 -8.48 3.59 28.27
N VAL A 88 -8.47 3.82 26.95
CA VAL A 88 -9.59 3.51 26.06
C VAL A 88 -9.09 2.78 24.83
N GLU A 89 -9.70 1.63 24.55
CA GLU A 89 -9.45 0.85 23.34
C GLU A 89 -10.53 1.20 22.30
N LEU A 90 -10.08 1.66 21.14
CA LEU A 90 -10.89 2.18 20.06
C LEU A 90 -10.68 1.34 18.79
N GLY A 91 -11.76 1.12 18.05
CA GLY A 91 -11.70 0.36 16.81
C GLY A 91 -13.01 0.36 16.04
N LEU A 92 -13.09 -0.50 15.03
CA LEU A 92 -14.30 -0.72 14.26
C LEU A 92 -14.87 -2.10 14.59
N ASP A 93 -14.63 -3.10 13.75
CA ASP A 93 -14.94 -4.51 13.98
C ASP A 93 -13.93 -5.19 14.91
N GLN A 94 -12.75 -4.59 15.06
CA GLN A 94 -11.67 -5.04 15.94
C GLN A 94 -10.92 -3.83 16.55
N PRO A 95 -10.16 -4.04 17.63
CA PRO A 95 -9.27 -3.02 18.19
C PRO A 95 -8.22 -2.55 17.19
N LEU A 96 -8.08 -1.23 17.05
CA LEU A 96 -7.06 -0.60 16.19
C LEU A 96 -6.06 0.20 17.00
N ILE A 97 -6.56 0.97 17.97
CA ILE A 97 -5.74 1.86 18.77
C ILE A 97 -6.16 1.79 20.24
N THR A 98 -5.18 1.74 21.14
CA THR A 98 -5.39 1.95 22.58
C THR A 98 -4.75 3.27 22.95
N LEU A 99 -5.53 4.14 23.58
CA LEU A 99 -5.03 5.39 24.16
C LEU A 99 -4.89 5.18 25.65
N GLN A 100 -3.72 5.48 26.21
CA GLN A 100 -3.46 5.32 27.64
C GLN A 100 -2.85 6.59 28.24
N VAL A 101 -3.36 7.00 29.40
CA VAL A 101 -2.73 8.02 30.24
C VAL A 101 -1.71 7.34 31.15
N GLY A 102 -0.45 7.74 31.06
CA GLY A 102 0.65 7.18 31.85
C GLY A 102 1.47 8.25 32.58
N GLU A 103 2.16 7.84 33.66
CA GLU A 103 3.19 8.68 34.26
C GLU A 103 4.33 8.87 33.25
N GLY A 104 4.61 10.14 32.89
CA GLY A 104 5.66 10.46 31.92
C GLY A 104 5.18 10.66 30.50
N THR A 105 3.92 11.09 30.29
CA THR A 105 3.46 11.71 29.04
C THR A 105 4.41 12.83 28.66
N ALA A 106 5.40 12.48 27.83
CA ALA A 106 6.33 13.42 27.29
C ALA A 106 5.55 14.34 26.33
N PRO A 107 5.94 15.61 26.20
CA PRO A 107 5.40 16.47 25.16
C PRO A 107 5.50 15.78 23.80
N ALA A 108 4.57 16.11 22.89
CA ALA A 108 4.62 15.68 21.50
C ALA A 108 6.05 15.78 20.95
N SER A 109 6.55 14.65 20.43
CA SER A 109 7.93 14.59 19.91
C SER A 109 8.12 15.58 18.76
N THR A 110 9.19 16.36 18.81
CA THR A 110 9.56 17.28 17.72
C THR A 110 9.91 16.49 16.44
N PRO A 111 9.88 17.12 15.25
CA PRO A 111 10.28 16.43 14.01
C PRO A 111 11.72 15.88 14.03
N SER A 112 12.59 16.43 14.86
CA SER A 112 14.00 16.03 15.01
C SER A 112 14.24 14.99 16.11
N GLU A 113 13.21 14.58 16.83
CA GLU A 113 13.32 13.53 17.86
C GLU A 113 12.90 12.18 17.30
N ALA A 114 13.54 11.12 17.81
CA ALA A 114 13.12 9.76 17.50
C ALA A 114 11.74 9.47 18.10
N GLY A 115 10.91 8.71 17.39
CA GLY A 115 9.58 8.37 17.86
C GLY A 115 8.68 7.85 16.75
N LEU A 116 7.37 7.88 17.01
CA LEU A 116 6.37 7.55 16.00
C LEU A 116 6.38 8.60 14.89
N TYR A 117 6.41 8.14 13.64
CA TYR A 117 6.10 8.99 12.48
C TYR A 117 4.61 8.92 12.20
N HIS A 118 4.06 7.73 11.94
CA HIS A 118 2.62 7.50 11.90
C HIS A 118 2.22 6.06 12.22
N SER A 119 0.95 5.88 12.56
CA SER A 119 0.24 4.59 12.49
C SER A 119 -0.67 4.57 11.27
N ALA A 120 -0.78 3.43 10.59
CA ALA A 120 -1.53 3.34 9.33
C ALA A 120 -2.76 2.42 9.48
N ILE A 121 -3.95 2.96 9.25
CA ILE A 121 -5.22 2.22 9.26
C ILE A 121 -5.60 1.88 7.81
N LEU A 122 -5.76 0.58 7.55
CA LEU A 122 -6.14 0.00 6.27
C LEU A 122 -7.66 -0.17 6.20
N TYR A 123 -8.28 0.44 5.19
CA TYR A 123 -9.69 0.25 4.87
C TYR A 123 -9.86 -0.81 3.78
N PRO A 124 -11.00 -1.53 3.75
CA PRO A 124 -11.22 -2.64 2.83
C PRO A 124 -11.36 -2.21 1.36
N ASP A 125 -11.81 -0.98 1.13
CA ASP A 125 -12.01 -0.43 -0.21
C ASP A 125 -11.97 1.12 -0.22
N GLU A 126 -11.91 1.69 -1.42
CA GLU A 126 -11.84 3.12 -1.64
C GLU A 126 -13.09 3.87 -1.16
N ALA A 127 -14.27 3.23 -1.19
CA ALA A 127 -15.51 3.86 -0.74
C ALA A 127 -15.56 3.96 0.79
N ALA A 128 -15.10 2.94 1.50
CA ALA A 128 -14.94 2.96 2.95
C ALA A 128 -13.94 4.04 3.37
N LEU A 129 -12.79 4.11 2.71
CA LEU A 129 -11.81 5.17 2.93
C LEU A 129 -12.40 6.55 2.66
N ALA A 130 -13.07 6.74 1.51
CA ALA A 130 -13.67 8.01 1.13
C ALA A 130 -14.70 8.52 2.13
N ARG A 131 -15.52 7.64 2.73
CA ARG A 131 -16.48 8.01 3.79
C ARG A 131 -15.78 8.60 5.02
N VAL A 132 -14.66 8.02 5.43
CA VAL A 132 -13.88 8.55 6.56
C VAL A 132 -13.19 9.85 6.19
N LEU A 133 -12.62 9.96 4.99
CA LEU A 133 -12.01 11.21 4.52
C LEU A 133 -13.03 12.36 4.49
N LEU A 134 -14.25 12.10 4.00
CA LEU A 134 -15.33 13.08 4.03
C LEU A 134 -15.67 13.50 5.46
N ARG A 135 -15.75 12.54 6.39
CA ARG A 135 -15.99 12.84 7.81
C ARG A 135 -14.91 13.75 8.38
N ILE A 136 -13.64 13.40 8.22
CA ILE A 136 -12.51 14.21 8.70
C ILE A 136 -12.54 15.61 8.08
N ALA A 137 -12.78 15.72 6.77
CA ALA A 137 -12.90 17.01 6.09
C ALA A 137 -14.00 17.91 6.69
N THR A 138 -15.06 17.33 7.26
CA THR A 138 -16.15 18.09 7.90
C THR A 138 -15.89 18.44 9.36
N VAL A 139 -15.22 17.58 10.13
CA VAL A 139 -15.10 17.75 11.60
C VAL A 139 -13.71 18.20 12.05
N ALA A 140 -12.67 17.83 11.32
CA ALA A 140 -11.27 18.11 11.66
C ALA A 140 -10.41 18.42 10.40
N PRO A 141 -10.81 19.35 9.50
CA PRO A 141 -10.10 19.58 8.24
C PRO A 141 -8.64 20.02 8.42
N ASN A 142 -8.32 20.66 9.55
CA ASN A 142 -6.96 21.13 9.85
C ASN A 142 -5.99 19.99 10.23
N SER A 143 -6.48 18.76 10.40
CA SER A 143 -5.63 17.58 10.65
C SER A 143 -4.95 17.07 9.38
N PHE A 144 -5.45 17.40 8.19
CA PHE A 144 -4.93 16.89 6.92
C PHE A 144 -3.53 17.43 6.60
N GLN A 145 -2.60 16.54 6.29
CA GLN A 145 -1.19 16.83 6.01
C GLN A 145 -0.76 16.55 4.56
N GLY A 146 -1.51 15.71 3.84
CA GLY A 146 -1.20 15.40 2.45
C GLY A 146 -1.78 14.06 1.99
N SER A 147 -1.54 13.72 0.73
CA SER A 147 -2.02 12.48 0.11
C SER A 147 -1.08 12.07 -1.00
N ALA A 148 -0.98 10.76 -1.23
CA ALA A 148 -0.13 10.20 -2.27
C ALA A 148 -0.70 8.89 -2.81
N ASP A 149 -0.57 8.70 -4.12
CA ASP A 149 -0.68 7.39 -4.75
C ASP A 149 0.71 6.75 -4.78
N HIS A 150 0.84 5.61 -4.09
CA HIS A 150 2.10 4.90 -3.93
C HIS A 150 2.34 3.80 -4.97
N LYS A 151 1.50 3.72 -6.00
CA LYS A 151 1.41 2.59 -6.95
C LYS A 151 0.86 1.29 -6.35
N VAL A 152 1.13 1.04 -5.08
CA VAL A 152 0.62 -0.13 -4.34
C VAL A 152 -0.56 0.20 -3.43
N SER A 153 -0.67 1.44 -3.00
CA SER A 153 -1.72 1.93 -2.09
C SER A 153 -2.10 3.37 -2.39
N LEU A 154 -3.29 3.76 -1.95
CA LEU A 154 -3.79 5.14 -1.97
C LEU A 154 -3.85 5.64 -0.54
N ALA A 155 -3.02 6.61 -0.20
CA ALA A 155 -2.78 7.02 1.19
C ALA A 155 -3.11 8.49 1.43
N PHE A 156 -3.66 8.77 2.60
CA PHE A 156 -4.00 10.10 3.10
C PHE A 156 -3.44 10.28 4.51
N TYR A 157 -2.74 11.39 4.71
CA TYR A 157 -1.98 11.66 5.92
C TYR A 157 -2.66 12.72 6.77
N PHE A 158 -2.70 12.46 8.07
CA PHE A 158 -3.29 13.30 9.07
C PHE A 158 -2.36 13.43 10.28
N VAL A 159 -2.66 14.40 11.13
CA VAL A 159 -2.08 14.53 12.46
C VAL A 159 -3.21 14.58 13.49
N ASP A 160 -3.08 13.78 14.54
CA ASP A 160 -4.03 13.83 15.65
C ASP A 160 -3.78 15.07 16.56
N PRO A 161 -4.66 15.35 17.54
CA PRO A 161 -4.52 16.53 18.40
C PRO A 161 -3.20 16.65 19.16
N GLU A 162 -2.53 15.52 19.42
CA GLU A 162 -1.24 15.46 20.12
C GLU A 162 -0.04 15.37 19.18
N GLY A 163 -0.24 15.47 17.86
CA GLY A 163 0.85 15.52 16.91
C GLY A 163 1.29 14.15 16.37
N ASN A 164 0.60 13.06 16.71
CA ASN A 164 0.94 11.75 16.14
C ASN A 164 0.44 11.67 14.70
N GLY A 165 1.30 11.20 13.80
CA GLY A 165 0.91 10.99 12.42
C GLY A 165 -0.07 9.82 12.31
N LEU A 166 -0.99 9.96 11.37
CA LEU A 166 -1.97 8.95 11.03
C LEU A 166 -2.01 8.82 9.51
N GLU A 167 -1.87 7.60 9.01
CA GLU A 167 -2.11 7.26 7.62
C GLU A 167 -3.43 6.51 7.51
N LEU A 168 -4.31 6.97 6.63
CA LEU A 168 -5.53 6.24 6.25
C LEU A 168 -5.37 5.83 4.79
N TYR A 169 -5.43 4.53 4.53
CA TYR A 169 -5.13 4.03 3.20
C TYR A 169 -5.98 2.82 2.80
N THR A 170 -5.96 2.53 1.51
CA THR A 170 -6.45 1.28 0.94
C THR A 170 -5.39 0.74 -0.03
N ASP A 171 -5.21 -0.57 -0.03
CA ASP A 171 -4.28 -1.24 -0.92
C ASP A 171 -4.93 -1.49 -2.28
N ARG A 172 -4.11 -1.46 -3.33
CA ARG A 172 -4.45 -2.08 -4.61
C ARG A 172 -4.28 -3.58 -4.49
N PRO A 173 -5.10 -4.39 -5.18
CA PRO A 173 -4.88 -5.83 -5.29
C PRO A 173 -3.42 -6.12 -5.66
N SER A 174 -2.78 -7.06 -4.95
CA SER A 174 -1.34 -7.33 -5.11
C SER A 174 -0.96 -7.86 -6.50
N ASP A 175 -1.93 -8.40 -7.24
CA ASP A 175 -1.77 -8.84 -8.63
C ASP A 175 -1.75 -7.69 -9.64
N GLU A 176 -2.13 -6.47 -9.22
CA GLU A 176 -1.95 -5.24 -9.99
C GLU A 176 -0.59 -4.58 -9.76
N TRP A 177 0.20 -5.05 -8.79
CA TRP A 177 1.48 -4.45 -8.47
C TRP A 177 2.51 -4.71 -9.57
N ASN A 178 3.22 -3.66 -9.97
CA ASN A 178 4.29 -3.77 -10.95
C ASN A 178 5.60 -4.14 -10.26
N TRP A 179 6.15 -5.29 -10.61
CA TRP A 179 7.42 -5.78 -10.07
C TRP A 179 8.53 -5.62 -11.12
N VAL A 180 9.66 -5.01 -10.75
CA VAL A 180 10.83 -4.84 -11.62
C VAL A 180 12.08 -5.33 -10.88
N ASN A 181 12.74 -6.35 -11.44
CA ASN A 181 13.95 -6.95 -10.85
C ASN A 181 13.76 -7.46 -9.40
N GLY A 182 12.57 -7.98 -9.07
CA GLY A 182 12.26 -8.48 -7.73
C GLY A 182 11.89 -7.40 -6.71
N GLU A 183 11.84 -6.13 -7.12
CA GLU A 183 11.37 -5.02 -6.30
C GLU A 183 10.01 -4.54 -6.78
N VAL A 184 9.11 -4.22 -5.85
CA VAL A 184 7.85 -3.59 -6.19
C VAL A 184 8.10 -2.12 -6.56
N GLU A 185 7.55 -1.69 -7.68
CA GLU A 185 7.66 -0.32 -8.12
C GLU A 185 6.71 0.57 -7.29
N MET A 186 7.28 1.38 -6.40
CA MET A 186 6.53 2.37 -5.61
C MET A 186 6.83 3.79 -6.08
N GLY A 187 5.94 4.72 -5.74
CA GLY A 187 6.15 6.14 -5.98
C GLY A 187 5.41 7.02 -4.98
N ALA A 188 5.31 8.31 -5.29
CA ALA A 188 4.48 9.25 -4.54
C ALA A 188 3.88 10.22 -5.57
N TYR A 189 2.81 9.78 -6.21
CA TYR A 189 2.10 10.53 -7.24
C TYR A 189 1.01 11.39 -6.60
N ALA A 190 0.68 12.50 -7.28
CA ALA A 190 -0.37 13.40 -6.81
C ALA A 190 -1.71 12.66 -6.74
N LEU A 191 -2.37 12.76 -5.59
CA LEU A 191 -3.68 12.19 -5.32
C LEU A 191 -4.57 13.31 -4.75
N ASP A 192 -5.58 13.74 -5.50
CA ASP A 192 -6.49 14.80 -5.04
C ASP A 192 -7.57 14.22 -4.11
N PRO A 193 -7.65 14.65 -2.83
CA PRO A 193 -8.61 14.12 -1.88
C PRO A 193 -10.06 14.44 -2.24
N ASN A 194 -10.35 15.60 -2.84
CA ASN A 194 -11.72 15.96 -3.22
C ASN A 194 -12.18 15.14 -4.44
N GLN A 195 -11.27 14.93 -5.38
CA GLN A 195 -11.54 14.06 -6.52
C GLN A 195 -11.80 12.63 -6.05
N PHE A 196 -10.95 12.09 -5.19
CA PHE A 196 -11.10 10.75 -4.61
C PHE A 196 -12.47 10.58 -3.92
N ILE A 197 -12.83 11.50 -3.03
CA ILE A 197 -14.14 11.48 -2.35
C ILE A 197 -15.30 11.49 -3.37
N THR A 198 -15.24 12.38 -4.36
CA THR A 198 -16.31 12.52 -5.36
C THR A 198 -16.42 11.29 -6.28
N GLU A 199 -15.29 10.68 -6.61
CA GLU A 199 -15.21 9.48 -7.46
C GLU A 199 -15.85 8.27 -6.79
N HIS A 200 -15.64 8.10 -5.48
CA HIS A 200 -16.10 6.91 -4.75
C HIS A 200 -17.44 7.08 -4.03
N LEU A 201 -17.87 8.30 -3.72
CA LEU A 201 -19.17 8.57 -3.07
C LEU A 201 -20.18 9.26 -4.00
N GLY A 202 -19.74 9.71 -5.17
CA GLY A 202 -20.53 10.53 -6.08
C GLY A 202 -20.52 12.02 -5.72
N SER A 203 -21.10 12.85 -6.59
CA SER A 203 -21.10 14.32 -6.42
C SER A 203 -22.16 14.84 -5.46
N ASP A 204 -23.21 14.06 -5.19
CA ASP A 204 -24.24 14.41 -4.21
C ASP A 204 -23.91 13.76 -2.87
N LEU A 205 -23.13 14.47 -2.07
CA LEU A 205 -22.73 14.02 -0.74
C LEU A 205 -23.82 14.25 0.32
N SER A 206 -24.99 14.78 -0.04
CA SER A 206 -26.04 15.10 0.94
C SER A 206 -26.55 13.86 1.69
N THR A 207 -26.48 12.69 1.06
CA THR A 207 -26.81 11.40 1.69
C THR A 207 -25.71 10.89 2.61
N GLU A 208 -24.46 11.30 2.40
CA GLU A 208 -23.30 10.94 3.23
C GLU A 208 -23.14 11.90 4.42
N LEU A 209 -23.44 13.18 4.20
CA LEU A 209 -23.41 14.24 5.20
C LEU A 209 -24.55 14.04 6.22
N GLY A 210 -24.21 13.48 7.37
CA GLY A 210 -25.16 13.22 8.46
C GLY A 210 -25.51 11.75 8.68
N LEU A 211 -24.89 10.82 7.96
CA LEU A 211 -24.98 9.40 8.31
C LEU A 211 -24.37 9.13 9.68
N LYS A 212 -25.08 8.32 10.45
CA LYS A 212 -24.53 7.66 11.63
C LYS A 212 -23.34 6.80 11.21
N LEU A 213 -22.39 6.62 12.13
CA LEU A 213 -21.29 5.66 11.97
C LEU A 213 -21.87 4.34 11.45
N ASP A 214 -21.31 3.82 10.37
CA ASP A 214 -21.71 2.52 9.82
C ASP A 214 -21.33 1.45 10.87
N PRO A 215 -22.32 0.76 11.47
CA PRO A 215 -22.05 -0.20 12.54
C PRO A 215 -21.25 -1.41 12.05
N ASP A 216 -21.26 -1.66 10.75
CA ASP A 216 -20.62 -2.80 10.09
C ASP A 216 -19.32 -2.38 9.37
N ALA A 217 -18.86 -1.14 9.56
CA ALA A 217 -17.57 -0.70 9.05
C ALA A 217 -16.45 -1.56 9.64
N THR A 218 -15.45 -1.84 8.82
CA THR A 218 -14.27 -2.63 9.18
C THR A 218 -13.00 -1.89 8.80
N ALA A 219 -11.92 -2.16 9.53
CA ALA A 219 -10.56 -1.74 9.15
C ALA A 219 -9.51 -2.56 9.90
N ASP A 220 -8.30 -2.60 9.34
CA ASP A 220 -7.13 -3.24 9.93
C ASP A 220 -6.09 -2.20 10.35
N MET A 221 -5.24 -2.55 11.31
CA MET A 221 -3.97 -1.86 11.48
C MET A 221 -3.02 -2.41 10.42
N GLY A 222 -2.53 -1.53 9.55
CA GLY A 222 -1.68 -1.88 8.42
C GLY A 222 -0.22 -1.94 8.82
N HIS A 223 0.34 -0.80 9.20
CA HIS A 223 1.75 -0.66 9.53
C HIS A 223 2.01 0.53 10.47
N VAL A 224 3.25 0.63 10.95
CA VAL A 224 3.76 1.80 11.67
C VAL A 224 5.05 2.26 11.02
N HIS A 225 5.22 3.56 10.87
CA HIS A 225 6.51 4.15 10.53
C HIS A 225 7.07 4.87 11.74
N MET A 226 8.35 4.63 12.02
CA MET A 226 9.11 5.30 13.06
C MET A 226 10.01 6.34 12.42
N LYS A 227 10.20 7.48 13.08
CA LYS A 227 11.22 8.47 12.74
C LYS A 227 12.41 8.32 13.67
N VAL A 228 13.59 8.58 13.14
CA VAL A 228 14.83 8.70 13.93
C VAL A 228 15.26 10.16 13.93
N GLY A 229 15.74 10.63 15.08
CA GLY A 229 16.20 12.01 15.21
C GLY A 229 17.58 12.21 14.59
N ASP A 230 18.59 11.57 15.17
CA ASP A 230 19.97 11.58 14.69
C ASP A 230 20.32 10.22 14.09
N LEU A 231 20.62 10.20 12.79
CA LEU A 231 20.98 9.00 12.07
C LEU A 231 22.26 8.35 12.62
N ALA A 232 23.23 9.14 13.07
CA ALA A 232 24.50 8.63 13.58
C ALA A 232 24.36 7.96 14.97
N ILE A 233 23.27 8.22 15.69
CA ILE A 233 22.94 7.52 16.95
C ILE A 233 22.14 6.24 16.68
N ALA A 234 21.39 6.19 15.57
CA ALA A 234 20.47 5.11 15.24
C ALA A 234 21.13 3.90 14.54
N GLU A 235 22.28 4.10 13.88
CA GLU A 235 23.08 3.05 13.19
C GLU A 235 24.12 2.39 14.11
#